data_AF-A0A975Q8S6-F1
#
_entry.id   AF-A0A975Q8S6-F1
#
_cell.length_a   1.000
_cell.length_b   1.000
_cell.length_c   1.000
_cell.angle_alpha   90.00
_cell.angle_beta   90.00
_cell.angle_gamma   90.00
#
_symmetry.space_group_name_H-M   'P 1'
#
loop_
_entity.id
_entity.type
_entity.pdbx_description
1 polymer ?
#
loop_
_entity_poly.entity_id
_entity_poly.type
_entity_poly.pdbx_seq_one_letter_code
_entity_poly.pdbx_strand_id
1 'polypeptide(L)'
;MEEIEKHCKSFYIRTNRCSSLYNDIFALRGWKTEEINGIEFELNSILVEKWKGKAYRLVIQRQKRMDGVQDLWEGEYTYRCILTNDYESSVREIVEFYNLRGGKERIFDDMNNGFGWDRLPKSFMAENTVFLLLTALIRNFYKAIIQRLDVKRFGLNATSRIKAFVFRFISVPAKWIRTSRRYVLNIYTCNNAYADIFQTDFG
;
A
#
# COMPACT_ATOMS: atom_id res chain seq x y z
N MET A 1 -12.82 -2.97 20.67
CA MET A 1 -14.11 -2.66 19.99
C MET A 1 -14.75 -1.41 20.53
N GLU A 2 -14.86 -1.27 21.85
CA GLU A 2 -15.52 -0.11 22.50
C GLU A 2 -14.97 1.26 22.06
N GLU A 3 -13.66 1.36 21.82
CA GLU A 3 -13.05 2.61 21.32
C GLU A 3 -13.31 2.85 19.82
N ILE A 4 -13.45 1.78 19.03
CA ILE A 4 -13.69 1.87 17.58
C ILE A 4 -15.15 2.24 17.31
N GLU A 5 -16.07 1.64 18.06
CA GLU A 5 -17.52 1.93 17.96
C GLU A 5 -17.83 3.40 18.29
N LYS A 6 -17.08 4.03 19.22
CA LYS A 6 -17.27 5.45 19.57
C LYS A 6 -16.92 6.40 18.43
N HIS A 7 -16.02 6.01 17.54
CA HIS A 7 -15.44 6.90 16.53
C HIS A 7 -15.76 6.49 15.08
N CYS A 8 -16.39 5.34 14.86
CA CYS A 8 -16.70 4.82 13.53
C CYS A 8 -18.10 4.20 13.47
N LYS A 9 -18.87 4.54 12.42
CA LYS A 9 -20.18 3.94 12.15
C LYS A 9 -20.07 2.45 11.78
N SER A 10 -19.11 2.13 10.92
CA SER A 10 -18.81 0.76 10.50
C SER A 10 -17.31 0.51 10.55
N PHE A 11 -16.88 -0.68 10.94
CA PHE A 11 -15.47 -1.08 10.95
C PHE A 11 -15.26 -2.42 10.23
N TYR A 12 -14.04 -2.60 9.74
CA TYR A 12 -13.60 -3.83 9.08
C TYR A 12 -12.19 -4.16 9.54
N ILE A 13 -12.04 -5.21 10.35
CA ILE A 13 -10.79 -5.57 11.02
C ILE A 13 -10.43 -7.00 10.64
N ARG A 14 -9.17 -7.21 10.23
CA ARG A 14 -8.67 -8.57 10.04
C ARG A 14 -8.48 -9.23 11.39
N THR A 15 -9.10 -10.39 11.58
CA THR A 15 -8.86 -11.17 12.79
C THR A 15 -7.74 -12.17 12.53
N ASN A 16 -6.80 -12.22 13.48
CA ASN A 16 -5.76 -13.24 13.46
C ASN A 16 -6.33 -14.61 13.82
N ARG A 17 -5.58 -15.64 13.41
CA ARG A 17 -5.85 -17.05 13.72
C ARG A 17 -6.01 -17.22 15.24
N CYS A 18 -7.24 -17.36 15.71
CA CYS A 18 -7.54 -17.67 17.11
C CYS A 18 -8.17 -19.06 17.15
N SER A 19 -7.64 -19.94 17.99
CA SER A 19 -8.10 -21.33 18.15
C SER A 19 -9.60 -21.43 18.43
N SER A 20 -10.15 -20.45 19.15
CA SER A 20 -11.59 -20.40 19.44
C SER A 20 -12.44 -20.21 18.20
N LEU A 21 -11.96 -19.49 17.18
CA LEU A 21 -12.68 -19.24 15.93
C LEU A 21 -12.67 -20.48 15.02
N TYR A 22 -11.66 -21.34 15.11
CA TYR A 22 -11.56 -22.52 14.24
C TYR A 22 -12.70 -23.51 14.42
N ASN A 23 -13.12 -23.78 15.66
CA ASN A 23 -14.21 -24.72 15.92
C ASN A 23 -15.52 -24.26 15.24
N ASP A 24 -15.83 -22.97 15.32
CA ASP A 24 -17.00 -22.39 14.67
C ASP A 24 -16.87 -22.43 13.15
N ILE A 25 -15.66 -22.17 12.62
CA ILE A 25 -15.37 -22.17 11.19
C ILE A 25 -15.47 -23.57 10.58
N PHE A 26 -14.99 -24.62 11.25
CA PHE A 26 -15.07 -26.00 10.76
C PHE A 26 -16.49 -26.56 10.78
N ALA A 27 -17.32 -26.09 11.71
CA ALA A 27 -18.73 -26.47 11.76
C ALA A 27 -19.58 -25.81 10.65
N LEU A 28 -19.05 -24.79 9.95
CA LEU A 28 -19.79 -24.08 8.93
C LEU A 28 -20.03 -24.89 7.66
N ARG A 29 -21.28 -24.84 7.22
CA ARG A 29 -21.76 -25.39 5.94
C ARG A 29 -22.29 -24.26 5.05
N GLY A 30 -22.52 -24.56 3.78
CA GLY A 30 -23.10 -23.59 2.83
C GLY A 30 -22.10 -22.56 2.32
N TRP A 31 -20.86 -22.98 2.06
CA TRP A 31 -19.85 -22.13 1.44
C TRP A 31 -20.27 -21.76 0.01
N LYS A 32 -20.16 -20.47 -0.33
CA LYS A 32 -20.45 -19.97 -1.67
C LYS A 32 -19.14 -19.72 -2.41
N THR A 33 -18.95 -20.39 -3.53
CA THR A 33 -17.80 -20.16 -4.40
C THR A 33 -18.03 -18.90 -5.21
N GLU A 34 -17.09 -17.97 -5.13
CA GLU A 34 -17.11 -16.68 -5.82
C GLU A 34 -15.72 -16.40 -6.39
N GLU A 35 -15.67 -15.89 -7.61
CA GLU A 35 -14.43 -15.45 -8.23
C GLU A 35 -14.20 -13.96 -7.95
N ILE A 36 -13.07 -13.64 -7.31
CA ILE A 36 -12.69 -12.26 -6.98
C ILE A 36 -11.29 -12.00 -7.54
N ASN A 37 -11.18 -11.03 -8.46
CA ASN A 37 -9.93 -10.66 -9.13
C ASN A 37 -9.23 -11.83 -9.86
N GLY A 38 -9.98 -12.75 -10.47
CA GLY A 38 -9.42 -13.90 -11.20
C GLY A 38 -8.98 -15.07 -10.33
N ILE A 39 -9.32 -15.05 -9.02
CA ILE A 39 -9.01 -16.11 -8.07
C ILE A 39 -10.32 -16.62 -7.47
N GLU A 40 -10.52 -17.94 -7.47
CA GLU A 40 -11.65 -18.58 -6.81
C GLU A 40 -11.48 -18.57 -5.29
N PHE A 41 -12.52 -18.10 -4.61
CA PHE A 41 -12.62 -18.13 -3.16
C PHE A 41 -13.94 -18.73 -2.72
N GLU A 42 -13.90 -19.40 -1.58
CA GLU A 42 -15.10 -19.83 -0.91
C GLU A 42 -15.39 -18.88 0.25
N LEU A 43 -16.58 -18.28 0.22
CA LEU A 43 -17.02 -17.26 1.15
C LEU A 43 -18.15 -17.77 2.04
N ASN A 44 -18.11 -17.36 3.30
CA ASN A 44 -19.20 -17.58 4.25
C ASN A 44 -19.20 -16.46 5.30
N SER A 45 -20.27 -16.33 6.09
CA SER A 45 -20.30 -15.41 7.22
C SER A 45 -21.08 -15.98 8.39
N ILE A 46 -20.61 -15.69 9.61
CA ILE A 46 -21.26 -16.07 10.86
C ILE A 46 -21.44 -14.88 11.78
N LEU A 47 -22.44 -14.96 12.65
CA LEU A 47 -22.56 -14.06 13.80
C LEU A 47 -21.84 -14.68 14.98
N VAL A 48 -20.98 -13.90 15.62
CA VAL A 48 -20.13 -14.34 16.72
C VAL A 48 -20.32 -13.42 17.92
N GLU A 49 -20.78 -14.00 19.04
CA GLU A 49 -21.02 -13.30 20.30
C GLU A 49 -19.86 -13.47 21.29
N LYS A 50 -18.62 -13.36 20.82
CA LYS A 50 -17.43 -13.61 21.66
C LYS A 50 -16.96 -12.42 22.48
N TRP A 51 -17.58 -11.25 22.34
CA TRP A 51 -17.13 -10.02 23.02
C TRP A 51 -18.27 -9.25 23.68
N LYS A 52 -18.23 -9.18 25.02
CA LYS A 52 -19.07 -8.33 25.88
C LYS A 52 -20.57 -8.34 25.52
N GLY A 53 -21.12 -9.49 25.14
CA GLY A 53 -22.56 -9.65 24.84
C GLY A 53 -23.04 -8.96 23.56
N LYS A 54 -22.13 -8.56 22.66
CA LYS A 54 -22.48 -8.07 21.32
C LYS A 54 -22.13 -9.11 20.27
N ALA A 55 -23.10 -9.42 19.42
CA ALA A 55 -22.86 -10.14 18.19
C ALA A 55 -22.09 -9.24 17.23
N TYR A 56 -21.10 -9.81 16.55
CA TYR A 56 -20.45 -9.20 15.39
C TYR A 56 -20.46 -10.17 14.23
N ARG A 57 -20.46 -9.64 13.01
CA ARG A 57 -20.38 -10.46 11.81
C ARG A 57 -18.93 -10.77 11.49
N LEU A 58 -18.64 -12.06 11.39
CA LEU A 58 -17.36 -12.58 10.92
C LEU A 58 -17.54 -13.07 9.50
N VAL A 59 -16.96 -12.36 8.55
CA VAL A 59 -16.86 -12.76 7.15
C VAL A 59 -15.60 -13.61 6.98
N ILE A 60 -15.75 -14.81 6.42
CA ILE A 60 -14.69 -15.78 6.27
C ILE A 60 -14.49 -16.05 4.78
N GLN A 61 -13.26 -15.90 4.34
CA GLN A 61 -12.77 -16.26 3.02
C GLN A 61 -11.80 -17.41 3.18
N ARG A 62 -12.01 -18.50 2.43
CA ARG A 62 -11.04 -19.60 2.36
C ARG A 62 -10.59 -19.87 0.93
N GLN A 63 -9.32 -20.22 0.80
CA GLN A 63 -8.68 -20.55 -0.48
C GLN A 63 -7.97 -21.90 -0.34
N LYS A 64 -8.20 -22.80 -1.29
CA LYS A 64 -7.53 -24.11 -1.29
C LYS A 64 -6.02 -23.90 -1.51
N ARG A 65 -5.17 -24.51 -0.67
CA ARG A 65 -3.72 -24.47 -0.85
C ARG A 65 -3.34 -25.38 -2.02
N MET A 66 -2.46 -24.89 -2.89
CA MET A 66 -1.91 -25.69 -4.00
C MET A 66 -0.70 -26.51 -3.57
N ASP A 67 0.01 -26.08 -2.51
CA ASP A 67 1.20 -26.75 -2.03
C ASP A 67 0.82 -27.93 -1.13
N GLY A 68 1.11 -29.15 -1.58
CA GLY A 68 0.79 -30.42 -0.91
C GLY A 68 1.53 -30.69 0.40
N VAL A 69 2.04 -29.66 1.09
CA VAL A 69 2.62 -29.77 2.43
C VAL A 69 1.48 -29.61 3.44
N GLN A 70 0.87 -30.74 3.79
CA GLN A 70 -0.09 -30.84 4.88
C GLN A 70 0.66 -30.66 6.20
N ASP A 71 0.67 -29.44 6.73
CA ASP A 71 0.92 -29.26 8.15
C ASP A 71 -0.27 -29.86 8.90
N LEU A 72 -0.02 -30.81 9.81
CA LEU A 72 -1.03 -31.60 10.54
C LEU A 72 -2.04 -30.73 11.32
N TRP A 73 -1.73 -29.44 11.47
CA TRP A 73 -2.47 -28.43 12.20
C TRP A 73 -3.10 -27.35 11.30
N GLU A 74 -2.75 -27.27 10.01
CA GLU A 74 -3.12 -26.13 9.14
C GLU A 74 -4.19 -26.43 8.08
N GLY A 75 -4.56 -27.70 7.86
CA GLY A 75 -5.65 -28.08 6.96
C GLY A 75 -5.44 -27.73 5.47
N GLU A 76 -6.42 -28.04 4.62
CA GLU A 76 -6.32 -27.87 3.15
C GLU A 76 -6.53 -26.42 2.68
N TYR A 77 -6.98 -25.53 3.56
CA TYR A 77 -7.45 -24.20 3.20
C TYR A 77 -6.75 -23.11 4.00
N THR A 78 -6.38 -22.03 3.33
CA THR A 78 -5.97 -20.78 3.98
C THR A 78 -7.21 -19.95 4.29
N TYR A 79 -7.49 -19.79 5.59
CA TYR A 79 -8.60 -18.98 6.08
C TYR A 79 -8.16 -17.53 6.31
N ARG A 80 -9.01 -16.60 5.90
CA ARG A 80 -8.89 -15.16 6.15
C ARG A 80 -10.21 -14.67 6.69
N CYS A 81 -10.18 -14.04 7.85
CA CYS A 81 -11.37 -13.61 8.56
C CYS A 81 -11.39 -12.09 8.70
N ILE A 82 -12.53 -11.49 8.40
CA ILE A 82 -12.81 -10.06 8.52
C ILE A 82 -13.96 -9.91 9.52
N LEU A 83 -13.71 -9.22 10.61
CA LEU A 83 -14.70 -8.89 11.61
C LEU A 83 -15.28 -7.51 11.32
N THR A 84 -16.59 -7.43 11.28
CA THR A 84 -17.34 -6.21 10.98
C THR A 84 -18.63 -6.12 11.78
N ASN A 85 -19.09 -4.89 11.99
CA ASN A 85 -20.43 -4.57 12.49
C ASN A 85 -21.41 -4.24 11.33
N ASP A 86 -21.03 -4.49 10.08
CA ASP A 86 -21.90 -4.37 8.91
C ASP A 86 -22.69 -5.68 8.68
N TYR A 87 -24.00 -5.58 8.87
CA TYR A 87 -24.95 -6.67 8.69
C TYR A 87 -25.74 -6.58 7.37
N GLU A 88 -25.68 -5.43 6.69
CA GLU A 88 -26.50 -5.16 5.50
C GLU A 88 -25.77 -5.54 4.22
N SER A 89 -24.47 -5.24 4.13
CA SER A 89 -23.66 -5.53 2.93
C SER A 89 -23.53 -7.03 2.68
N SER A 90 -23.41 -7.43 1.43
CA SER A 90 -23.14 -8.82 1.07
C SER A 90 -21.73 -9.25 1.49
N VAL A 91 -21.53 -10.55 1.67
CA VAL A 91 -20.21 -11.12 2.01
C VAL A 91 -19.17 -10.75 0.95
N ARG A 92 -19.57 -10.74 -0.33
CA ARG A 92 -18.73 -10.36 -1.46
C ARG A 92 -18.32 -8.89 -1.40
N GLU A 93 -19.27 -7.98 -1.23
CA GLU A 93 -18.99 -6.54 -1.13
C GLU A 93 -18.04 -6.23 0.04
N ILE A 94 -18.22 -6.88 1.19
CA ILE A 94 -17.33 -6.71 2.35
C ILE A 94 -15.91 -7.15 2.01
N VAL A 95 -15.74 -8.29 1.32
CA VAL A 95 -14.43 -8.80 0.91
C VAL A 95 -13.79 -7.89 -0.15
N GLU A 96 -14.55 -7.45 -1.15
CA GLU A 96 -14.08 -6.52 -2.18
C GLU A 96 -13.67 -5.18 -1.57
N PHE A 97 -14.52 -4.59 -0.72
CA PHE A 97 -14.24 -3.37 0.03
C PHE A 97 -12.97 -3.50 0.87
N TYR A 98 -12.82 -4.62 1.59
CA TYR A 98 -11.63 -4.87 2.40
C TYR A 98 -10.38 -5.03 1.52
N ASN A 99 -10.49 -5.70 0.37
CA ASN A 99 -9.38 -5.88 -0.56
C ASN A 99 -8.87 -4.57 -1.16
N LEU A 100 -9.75 -3.56 -1.35
CA LEU A 100 -9.33 -2.20 -1.75
C LEU A 100 -8.34 -1.58 -0.74
N ARG A 101 -8.38 -2.00 0.54
CA ARG A 101 -7.39 -1.59 1.56
C ARG A 101 -5.99 -2.15 1.29
N GLY A 102 -5.86 -3.30 0.65
CA GLY A 102 -4.55 -3.87 0.27
C GLY A 102 -3.76 -2.95 -0.68
N GLY A 103 -4.45 -2.15 -1.50
CA GLY A 103 -3.81 -1.10 -2.29
C GLY A 103 -3.18 0.00 -1.42
N LYS A 104 -3.80 0.33 -0.28
CA LYS A 104 -3.28 1.31 0.68
C LYS A 104 -2.00 0.80 1.36
N GLU A 105 -1.89 -0.50 1.63
CA GLU A 105 -0.67 -1.08 2.23
C GLU A 105 0.57 -0.86 1.36
N ARG A 106 0.46 -0.98 0.03
CA ARG A 106 1.58 -0.65 -0.87
C ARG A 106 1.95 0.83 -0.82
N ILE A 107 0.98 1.71 -0.61
CA ILE A 107 1.24 3.15 -0.45
C ILE A 107 1.98 3.37 0.87
N PHE A 108 1.53 2.77 1.97
CA PHE A 108 2.22 2.85 3.26
C PHE A 108 3.63 2.27 3.20
N ASP A 109 3.85 1.14 2.52
CA ASP A 109 5.19 0.59 2.30
C ASP A 109 6.10 1.58 1.55
N ASP A 110 5.60 2.22 0.50
CA ASP A 110 6.34 3.23 -0.25
C ASP A 110 6.62 4.48 0.61
N MET A 111 5.68 4.91 1.44
CA MET A 111 5.87 6.03 2.38
C MET A 111 6.90 5.70 3.46
N ASN A 112 6.86 4.50 4.03
CA ASN A 112 7.78 4.04 5.05
C ASN A 112 9.21 3.95 4.50
N ASN A 113 9.39 3.22 3.40
CA ASN A 113 10.71 2.94 2.84
C ASN A 113 11.28 4.08 1.99
N GLY A 114 10.41 4.79 1.27
CA GLY A 114 10.80 5.84 0.32
C GLY A 114 10.82 7.24 0.93
N PHE A 115 9.86 7.56 1.80
CA PHE A 115 9.65 8.91 2.32
C PHE A 115 9.95 9.05 3.83
N GLY A 116 10.49 8.01 4.46
CA GLY A 116 11.02 8.08 5.82
C GLY A 116 9.98 8.03 6.92
N TRP A 117 8.76 7.56 6.65
CA TRP A 117 7.75 7.39 7.70
C TRP A 117 8.13 6.34 8.75
N ASP A 118 9.05 5.43 8.39
CA ASP A 118 9.64 4.46 9.32
C ASP A 118 10.59 5.11 10.36
N ARG A 119 11.09 6.32 10.08
CA ARG A 119 12.07 7.04 10.91
C ARG A 119 11.67 8.49 11.08
N LEU A 120 10.67 8.70 11.94
CA LEU A 120 10.15 10.04 12.20
C LEU A 120 11.20 10.94 12.86
N PRO A 121 11.26 12.23 12.49
CA PRO A 121 12.28 13.16 12.99
C PRO A 121 12.06 13.58 14.46
N LYS A 122 10.87 13.39 15.01
CA LYS A 122 10.51 13.77 16.39
C LYS A 122 9.89 12.60 17.15
N SER A 123 10.00 12.65 18.48
CA SER A 123 9.44 11.62 19.36
C SER A 123 7.92 11.69 19.45
N PHE A 124 7.33 12.89 19.34
CA PHE A 124 5.88 13.09 19.47
C PHE A 124 5.18 13.12 18.11
N MET A 125 4.08 12.37 17.97
CA MET A 125 3.33 12.28 16.72
C MET A 125 2.78 13.63 16.26
N ALA A 126 2.32 14.48 17.20
CA ALA A 126 1.80 15.81 16.88
C ALA A 126 2.84 16.69 16.16
N GLU A 127 4.11 16.63 16.59
CA GLU A 127 5.22 17.38 15.98
C GLU A 127 5.57 16.83 14.58
N ASN A 128 5.37 15.53 14.35
CA ASN A 128 5.61 14.89 13.06
C ASN A 128 4.50 15.14 12.03
N THR A 129 3.37 15.74 12.41
CA THR A 129 2.22 15.97 11.51
C THR A 129 2.64 16.73 10.25
N VAL A 130 3.42 17.80 10.41
CA VAL A 130 3.91 18.61 9.27
C VAL A 130 4.82 17.78 8.37
N PHE A 131 5.71 16.97 8.94
CA PHE A 131 6.60 16.09 8.19
C PHE A 131 5.81 15.05 7.36
N LEU A 132 4.82 14.40 7.97
CA LEU A 132 3.98 13.41 7.33
C LEU A 132 3.19 14.01 6.16
N LEU A 133 2.58 15.19 6.37
CA LEU A 133 1.83 15.90 5.32
C LEU A 133 2.74 16.34 4.17
N LEU A 134 3.90 16.92 4.48
CA LEU A 134 4.84 17.39 3.46
C LEU A 134 5.38 16.22 2.62
N THR A 135 5.78 15.13 3.27
CA THR A 135 6.27 13.94 2.57
C THR A 135 5.18 13.27 1.73
N ALA A 136 3.92 13.26 2.17
CA ALA A 136 2.78 12.80 1.36
C ALA A 136 2.55 13.68 0.11
N LEU A 137 2.69 15.01 0.24
CA LEU A 137 2.63 15.93 -0.90
C LEU A 137 3.77 15.67 -1.89
N ILE A 138 5.01 15.55 -1.41
CA ILE A 138 6.17 15.22 -2.25
C ILE A 138 5.93 13.92 -3.00
N ARG A 139 5.37 12.89 -2.34
CA ARG A 139 5.04 11.61 -2.97
C ARG A 139 4.04 11.77 -4.12
N ASN A 140 3.04 12.64 -3.97
CA ASN A 140 2.08 12.91 -5.05
C ASN A 140 2.75 13.63 -6.23
N PHE A 141 3.58 14.64 -6.00
CA PHE A 141 4.33 15.31 -7.06
C PHE A 141 5.28 14.35 -7.78
N TYR A 142 6.02 13.55 -7.02
CA TYR A 142 6.88 12.51 -7.52
C TYR A 142 6.15 11.55 -8.48
N LYS A 143 5.00 11.01 -8.05
CA LYS A 143 4.20 10.10 -8.88
C LYS A 143 3.65 10.80 -10.13
N ALA A 144 3.20 12.05 -10.01
CA ALA A 144 2.72 12.83 -11.14
C ALA A 144 3.84 13.09 -12.18
N ILE A 145 5.03 13.45 -11.73
CA ILE A 145 6.21 13.69 -12.58
C ILE A 145 6.59 12.39 -13.32
N ILE A 146 6.74 11.29 -12.58
CA ILE A 146 7.12 10.00 -13.17
C ILE A 146 6.11 9.49 -14.20
N GLN A 147 4.81 9.78 -14.02
CA GLN A 147 3.77 9.34 -14.94
C GLN A 147 3.63 10.24 -16.18
N ARG A 148 3.90 11.54 -16.06
CA ARG A 148 3.66 12.52 -17.13
C ARG A 148 4.88 12.79 -17.99
N LEU A 149 6.08 12.70 -17.44
CA LEU A 149 7.33 12.97 -18.17
C LEU A 149 7.88 11.67 -18.76
N ASP A 150 8.59 11.78 -19.89
CA ASP A 150 9.35 10.67 -20.48
C ASP A 150 10.62 10.40 -19.65
N VAL A 151 10.41 9.84 -18.45
CA VAL A 151 11.46 9.60 -17.47
C VAL A 151 12.47 8.54 -17.92
N LYS A 152 12.15 7.76 -18.98
CA LYS A 152 13.08 6.79 -19.57
C LYS A 152 14.33 7.45 -20.12
N ARG A 153 14.21 8.66 -20.68
CA ARG A 153 15.36 9.47 -21.11
C ARG A 153 16.31 9.77 -19.97
N PHE A 154 15.80 9.87 -18.74
CA PHE A 154 16.58 10.09 -17.53
C PHE A 154 17.10 8.80 -16.88
N GLY A 155 16.90 7.64 -17.53
CA GLY A 155 17.25 6.33 -16.99
C GLY A 155 16.36 5.90 -15.83
N LEU A 156 15.10 6.34 -15.83
CA LEU A 156 14.08 6.03 -14.83
C LEU A 156 12.88 5.34 -15.47
N ASN A 157 12.15 4.57 -14.67
CA ASN A 157 10.93 3.86 -15.06
C ASN A 157 9.74 4.34 -14.23
N ALA A 158 8.52 4.08 -14.70
CA ALA A 158 7.28 4.36 -13.96
C ALA A 158 7.24 3.73 -12.55
N THR A 159 7.97 2.62 -12.37
CA THR A 159 8.08 1.84 -11.14
C THR A 159 9.34 2.15 -10.31
N SER A 160 10.18 3.10 -10.75
CA SER A 160 11.35 3.50 -9.98
C SER A 160 10.97 3.95 -8.56
N ARG A 161 11.93 3.88 -7.62
CA ARG A 161 11.77 4.38 -6.25
C ARG A 161 12.24 5.84 -6.17
N ILE A 162 11.72 6.59 -5.21
CA ILE A 162 12.03 8.02 -5.03
C ILE A 162 13.54 8.28 -4.88
N LYS A 163 14.31 7.41 -4.23
CA LYS A 163 15.77 7.56 -4.11
C LYS A 163 16.47 7.57 -5.46
N ALA A 164 16.06 6.67 -6.37
CA ALA A 164 16.60 6.62 -7.72
C ALA A 164 16.18 7.86 -8.51
N PHE A 165 14.95 8.32 -8.34
CA PHE A 165 14.46 9.56 -8.93
C PHE A 165 15.25 10.78 -8.45
N VAL A 166 15.47 10.94 -7.15
CA VAL A 166 16.26 12.04 -6.61
C VAL A 166 17.68 11.99 -7.18
N PHE A 167 18.34 10.83 -7.14
CA PHE A 167 19.70 10.69 -7.64
C PHE A 167 19.83 10.96 -9.15
N ARG A 168 18.90 10.43 -9.95
CA ARG A 168 19.01 10.50 -11.41
C ARG A 168 18.36 11.73 -12.02
N PHE A 169 17.33 12.29 -11.41
CA PHE A 169 16.49 13.38 -11.93
C PHE A 169 16.73 14.73 -11.25
N ILE A 170 16.90 14.74 -9.92
CA ILE A 170 16.98 15.99 -9.14
C ILE A 170 18.45 16.39 -8.90
N SER A 171 19.28 15.45 -8.47
CA SER A 171 20.66 15.70 -8.05
C SER A 171 21.63 15.52 -9.21
N VAL A 172 21.67 16.50 -10.11
CA VAL A 172 22.62 16.52 -11.23
C VAL A 172 23.80 17.44 -10.91
N PRO A 173 25.06 16.95 -10.89
CA PRO A 173 26.21 17.79 -10.62
C PRO A 173 26.45 18.74 -11.80
N ALA A 174 26.56 20.04 -11.52
CA ALA A 174 26.82 21.07 -12.51
C ALA A 174 27.71 22.18 -11.93
N LYS A 175 28.44 22.88 -12.81
CA LYS A 175 29.31 24.01 -12.45
C LYS A 175 29.18 25.11 -13.48
N TRP A 176 29.00 26.34 -13.00
CA TRP A 176 29.16 27.53 -13.84
C TRP A 176 30.65 27.77 -14.11
N ILE A 177 31.02 27.79 -15.39
CA ILE A 177 32.38 28.06 -15.85
C ILE A 177 32.34 29.34 -16.68
N ARG A 178 33.31 30.22 -16.46
CA ARG A 178 33.50 31.40 -17.29
C ARG A 178 34.44 31.04 -18.43
N THR A 179 33.92 30.99 -19.64
CA THR A 179 34.71 30.79 -20.86
C THR A 179 34.72 32.09 -21.64
N SER A 180 35.90 32.68 -21.81
CA SER A 180 36.09 34.02 -22.39
C SER A 180 35.27 35.10 -21.66
N ARG A 181 34.15 35.54 -22.24
CA ARG A 181 33.25 36.57 -21.71
C ARG A 181 31.85 36.04 -21.37
N ARG A 182 31.61 34.72 -21.45
CA ARG A 182 30.30 34.10 -21.18
C ARG A 182 30.39 33.15 -19.97
N TYR A 183 29.32 33.10 -19.19
CA TYR A 183 29.10 32.06 -18.19
C TYR A 183 28.34 30.92 -18.86
N VAL A 184 28.89 29.71 -18.81
CA VAL A 184 28.29 28.49 -19.35
C VAL A 184 28.09 27.51 -18.20
N LEU A 185 26.91 26.91 -18.12
CA LEU A 185 26.61 25.85 -17.16
C LEU A 185 27.13 24.53 -17.70
N ASN A 186 28.21 24.00 -17.10
CA ASN A 186 28.73 22.70 -17.44
C ASN A 186 28.05 21.62 -16.59
N ILE A 187 27.41 20.64 -17.22
CA ILE A 187 26.67 19.57 -16.55
C ILE A 187 27.48 18.28 -16.63
N TYR A 188 27.84 17.71 -15.48
CA TYR A 188 28.71 16.55 -15.38
C TYR A 188 27.89 15.25 -15.37
N THR A 189 27.23 14.96 -16.48
CA THR A 189 26.44 13.73 -16.64
C THR A 189 26.67 13.11 -18.02
N CYS A 190 26.69 11.78 -18.09
CA CYS A 190 26.70 11.04 -19.35
C CYS A 190 25.30 10.92 -19.97
N ASN A 191 24.27 11.48 -19.34
CA ASN A 191 22.92 11.46 -19.85
C ASN A 191 22.62 12.70 -20.70
N ASN A 192 22.55 12.49 -22.01
CA ASN A 192 22.29 13.55 -23.00
C ASN A 192 20.93 14.23 -22.85
N ALA A 193 19.95 13.61 -22.17
CA ALA A 193 18.64 14.22 -21.94
C ALA A 193 18.72 15.54 -21.16
N TYR A 194 19.78 15.74 -20.37
CA TYR A 194 20.04 17.01 -19.68
C TYR A 194 20.64 18.07 -20.58
N ALA A 195 21.40 17.66 -21.60
CA ALA A 195 21.95 18.59 -22.57
C ALA A 195 20.79 19.30 -23.29
N ASP A 196 19.78 18.57 -23.74
CA ASP A 196 18.63 19.15 -24.46
C ASP A 196 17.83 20.19 -23.65
N ILE A 197 17.77 20.05 -22.32
CA ILE A 197 17.00 20.96 -21.44
C ILE A 197 17.78 22.21 -21.08
N PHE A 198 19.10 22.06 -20.88
CA PHE A 198 19.95 23.12 -20.32
C PHE A 198 20.92 23.72 -21.35
N GLN A 199 20.98 23.18 -22.58
CA GLN A 199 21.57 23.89 -23.70
C GLN A 199 20.70 25.12 -23.99
N THR A 200 21.21 26.28 -23.60
CA THR A 200 20.72 27.55 -24.11
C THR A 200 21.14 27.68 -25.57
N ASP A 201 20.31 28.31 -26.41
CA ASP A 201 20.46 28.54 -27.87
C ASP A 201 21.71 29.35 -28.30
N PHE A 202 22.82 29.27 -27.56
CA PHE A 202 24.08 29.93 -27.86
C PHE A 202 25.21 28.91 -27.98
N GLY A 203 25.01 27.93 -28.87
CA GLY A 203 26.08 27.28 -29.63
C GLY A 203 26.25 28.01 -30.96
#